data_AF-A0A950D7I2-F1
#
_entry.id   AF-A0A950D7I2-F1
#
_cell.length_a   1.000
_cell.length_b   1.000
_cell.length_c   1.000
_cell.angle_alpha   90.00
_cell.angle_beta   90.00
_cell.angle_gamma   90.00
#
_symmetry.space_group_name_H-M   'P 1'
#
loop_
_entity.id
_entity.type
_entity.pdbx_description
1 polymer ?
#
loop_
_entity_poly.entity_id
_entity_poly.type
_entity_poly.pdbx_seq_one_letter_code
_entity_poly.pdbx_strand_id
1 'polypeptide(L)'
;MANEITNYYEKLEIGALTYLLVLLNAEIDKGDKWRSITFEDVYSRLEIGDLIPFLDERLHLELAFTLGPEKEQGKLLLAGLRHISEYTRDRESQKLGLEKSGVCLLVAWVLSLIQGGLWNFTDRWLTDHRNLYVHGTPIHYDPSNRTSEER
;
A
#
# COMPACT_ATOMS: atom_id res chain seq x y z
N MET A 1 13.84 -23.71 28.65
CA MET A 1 12.95 -23.66 27.47
C MET A 1 13.03 -22.23 26.96
N ALA A 2 13.75 -22.00 25.87
CA ALA A 2 13.81 -20.68 25.24
C ALA A 2 12.46 -20.42 24.57
N ASN A 3 11.83 -19.31 24.90
CA ASN A 3 10.69 -18.80 24.12
C ASN A 3 11.22 -18.51 22.72
N GLU A 4 10.75 -19.24 21.72
CA GLU A 4 10.88 -18.84 20.32
C GLU A 4 10.14 -17.50 20.17
N ILE A 5 10.90 -16.41 20.11
CA ILE A 5 10.37 -15.10 19.74
C ILE A 5 10.11 -15.19 18.24
N THR A 6 8.88 -15.56 17.88
CA THR A 6 8.43 -15.50 16.50
C THR A 6 8.28 -14.02 16.14
N ASN A 7 9.30 -13.43 15.53
CA ASN A 7 9.16 -12.13 14.87
C ASN A 7 8.14 -12.28 13.74
N TYR A 8 6.90 -11.87 13.99
CA TYR A 8 5.87 -11.81 12.98
C TYR A 8 6.15 -10.59 12.10
N TYR A 9 6.96 -10.78 11.05
CA TYR A 9 7.05 -9.81 9.97
C TYR A 9 5.77 -9.91 9.14
N GLU A 10 4.93 -8.87 9.21
CA GLU A 10 3.88 -8.72 8.23
C GLU A 10 4.52 -8.39 6.88
N LYS A 11 4.31 -9.27 5.89
CA LYS A 11 4.93 -9.15 4.58
C LYS A 11 3.85 -8.99 3.54
N LEU A 12 3.87 -7.85 2.86
CA LEU A 12 3.12 -7.70 1.63
C LEU A 12 3.79 -8.58 0.58
N GLU A 13 3.01 -9.39 -0.08
CA GLU A 13 3.53 -10.30 -1.08
C GLU A 13 3.88 -9.50 -2.33
N ILE A 14 5.13 -9.63 -2.78
CA ILE A 14 5.55 -9.03 -4.06
C ILE A 14 4.69 -9.53 -5.23
N GLY A 15 4.17 -10.75 -5.13
CA GLY A 15 3.21 -11.31 -6.07
C GLY A 15 1.91 -10.52 -6.11
N ALA A 16 1.36 -10.12 -4.97
CA ALA A 16 0.14 -9.31 -4.89
C ALA A 16 0.34 -7.90 -5.48
N LEU A 17 1.48 -7.26 -5.19
CA LEU A 17 1.85 -5.98 -5.78
C LEU A 17 2.03 -6.07 -7.31
N THR A 18 2.72 -7.11 -7.77
CA THR A 18 2.94 -7.35 -9.20
C THR A 18 1.63 -7.65 -9.90
N TYR A 19 0.74 -8.41 -9.27
CA TYR A 19 -0.59 -8.70 -9.81
C TYR A 19 -1.42 -7.43 -9.98
N LEU A 20 -1.50 -6.59 -8.94
CA LEU A 20 -2.18 -5.29 -9.04
C LEU A 20 -1.59 -4.41 -10.14
N LEU A 21 -0.25 -4.36 -10.26
CA LEU A 21 0.42 -3.60 -11.31
C LEU A 21 0.03 -4.09 -12.72
N VAL A 22 -0.06 -5.40 -12.92
CA VAL A 22 -0.50 -5.98 -14.20
C VAL A 22 -1.94 -5.60 -14.51
N LEU A 23 -2.84 -5.68 -13.52
CA LEU A 23 -4.24 -5.31 -13.68
C LEU A 23 -4.43 -3.83 -14.03
N LEU A 24 -3.75 -2.92 -13.33
CA LEU A 24 -3.81 -1.48 -13.61
C LEU A 24 -3.27 -1.15 -15.01
N ASN A 25 -2.18 -1.78 -15.43
CA ASN A 25 -1.64 -1.59 -16.78
C ASN A 25 -2.56 -2.16 -17.86
N ALA A 26 -3.23 -3.29 -17.61
CA ALA A 26 -4.21 -3.84 -18.53
C ALA A 26 -5.40 -2.89 -18.72
N GLU A 27 -5.85 -2.23 -17.65
CA GLU A 27 -6.89 -1.19 -17.73
C GLU A 27 -6.42 0.04 -18.52
N ILE A 28 -5.17 0.47 -18.36
CA ILE A 28 -4.61 1.56 -19.16
C ILE A 28 -4.60 1.22 -20.66
N ASP A 29 -4.22 -0.02 -21.00
CA ASP A 29 -4.09 -0.49 -22.37
C ASP A 29 -5.45 -0.69 -23.07
N LYS A 30 -6.44 -1.21 -22.35
CA LYS A 30 -7.69 -1.71 -22.95
C LYS A 30 -8.95 -0.95 -22.54
N GLY A 31 -8.91 -0.23 -21.43
CA GLY A 31 -10.05 0.43 -20.84
C GLY A 31 -10.06 1.92 -21.10
N ASP A 32 -11.26 2.52 -21.01
CA ASP A 32 -11.43 3.98 -20.95
C ASP A 32 -11.78 4.47 -19.54
N LYS A 33 -12.21 3.55 -18.66
CA LYS A 33 -12.71 3.87 -17.31
C LYS A 33 -11.63 4.48 -16.42
N TRP A 34 -10.38 4.04 -16.58
CA TRP A 34 -9.23 4.56 -15.84
C TRP A 34 -9.04 6.07 -15.97
N ARG A 35 -9.43 6.66 -17.10
CA ARG A 35 -9.31 8.11 -17.36
C ARG A 35 -10.21 8.95 -16.47
N SER A 36 -11.28 8.37 -15.96
CA SER A 36 -12.24 9.05 -15.07
C SER A 36 -11.79 9.11 -13.61
N ILE A 37 -10.76 8.34 -13.23
CA ILE A 37 -10.25 8.28 -11.87
C ILE A 37 -9.16 9.34 -11.71
N THR A 38 -9.39 10.27 -10.80
CA THR A 38 -8.50 11.39 -10.52
C THR A 38 -7.56 11.09 -9.34
N PHE A 39 -6.56 11.96 -9.14
CA PHE A 39 -5.75 11.91 -7.91
C PHE A 39 -6.61 12.08 -6.65
N GLU A 40 -7.59 12.99 -6.69
CA GLU A 40 -8.48 13.26 -5.56
C GLU A 40 -9.31 12.04 -5.19
N ASP A 41 -9.82 11.31 -6.19
CA ASP A 41 -10.50 10.03 -5.94
C ASP A 41 -9.58 9.05 -5.23
N VAL A 42 -8.33 8.92 -5.66
CA VAL A 42 -7.36 8.01 -5.04
C VAL A 42 -7.06 8.43 -3.60
N TYR A 43 -6.75 9.70 -3.35
CA TYR A 43 -6.42 10.18 -2.02
C TYR A 43 -7.59 10.05 -1.04
N SER A 44 -8.78 10.53 -1.44
CA SER A 44 -9.98 10.48 -0.59
C SER A 44 -10.37 9.05 -0.24
N ARG A 45 -10.33 8.13 -1.21
CA ARG A 45 -10.64 6.71 -0.99
C ARG A 45 -9.56 6.00 -0.17
N LEU A 46 -8.29 6.36 -0.33
CA LEU A 46 -7.19 5.83 0.48
C LEU A 46 -7.30 6.27 1.94
N GLU A 47 -7.69 7.52 2.18
CA GLU A 47 -7.88 8.08 3.52
C GLU A 47 -8.96 7.34 4.30
N ILE A 48 -10.13 7.12 3.69
CA ILE A 48 -11.23 6.39 4.34
C ILE A 48 -11.07 4.86 4.30
N GLY A 49 -10.03 4.33 3.66
CA GLY A 49 -9.76 2.89 3.58
C GLY A 49 -10.61 2.12 2.57
N ASP A 50 -11.21 2.82 1.60
CA ASP A 50 -12.15 2.29 0.60
C ASP A 50 -11.55 2.22 -0.81
N LEU A 51 -10.23 2.38 -0.95
CA LEU A 51 -9.58 2.41 -2.26
C LEU A 51 -9.77 1.10 -3.05
N ILE A 52 -9.68 -0.06 -2.39
CA ILE A 52 -9.77 -1.36 -3.10
C ILE A 52 -11.19 -1.63 -3.60
N PRO A 53 -12.26 -1.53 -2.77
CA PRO A 53 -13.63 -1.64 -3.26
C PRO A 53 -13.96 -0.62 -4.36
N PHE A 54 -13.49 0.63 -4.22
CA PHE A 54 -13.66 1.66 -5.23
C PHE A 54 -13.04 1.27 -6.59
N LEU A 55 -11.81 0.75 -6.59
CA LEU A 55 -11.15 0.31 -7.82
C LEU A 55 -11.86 -0.89 -8.44
N ASP A 56 -12.32 -1.84 -7.64
CA ASP A 56 -13.09 -2.98 -8.14
C ASP A 56 -14.41 -2.57 -8.78
N GLU A 57 -15.15 -1.64 -8.18
CA GLU A 57 -16.39 -1.16 -8.74
C GLU A 57 -16.17 -0.39 -10.05
N ARG A 58 -15.13 0.44 -10.10
CA ARG A 58 -14.87 1.31 -11.25
C ARG A 58 -14.18 0.62 -12.41
N LEU A 59 -13.30 -0.33 -12.14
CA LEU A 59 -12.43 -0.96 -13.13
C LEU A 59 -12.70 -2.46 -13.31
N HIS A 60 -13.53 -3.09 -12.47
CA HIS A 60 -13.83 -4.53 -12.52
C HIS A 60 -12.59 -5.43 -12.43
N LEU A 61 -11.68 -5.08 -11.52
CA LEU A 61 -10.38 -5.75 -11.37
C LEU A 61 -10.43 -7.07 -10.56
N GLU A 62 -11.57 -7.39 -9.94
CA GLU A 62 -11.76 -8.58 -9.09
C GLU A 62 -10.75 -8.68 -7.92
N LEU A 63 -10.26 -7.54 -7.41
CA LEU A 63 -9.31 -7.44 -6.30
C LEU A 63 -9.89 -7.98 -4.99
N ALA A 64 -11.20 -7.97 -4.80
CA ALA A 64 -11.86 -8.42 -3.58
C ALA A 64 -11.44 -9.85 -3.15
N PHE A 65 -11.13 -10.71 -4.12
CA PHE A 65 -10.68 -12.08 -3.85
C PHE A 65 -9.27 -12.14 -3.25
N THR A 66 -8.35 -11.31 -3.73
CA THR A 66 -6.92 -11.36 -3.39
C THR A 66 -6.50 -10.29 -2.39
N LEU A 67 -7.02 -9.08 -2.56
CA LEU A 67 -6.64 -7.85 -1.85
C LEU A 67 -7.85 -7.17 -1.18
N GLY A 68 -9.00 -7.83 -1.08
CA GLY A 68 -10.18 -7.23 -0.47
C GLY A 68 -9.94 -6.67 0.95
N PRO A 69 -10.80 -5.77 1.45
CA PRO A 69 -10.59 -5.06 2.72
C PRO A 69 -10.45 -5.98 3.94
N GLU A 70 -11.06 -7.16 3.90
CA GLU A 70 -10.96 -8.18 4.96
C GLU A 70 -9.68 -9.04 4.87
N LYS A 71 -8.93 -8.94 3.77
CA LYS A 71 -7.71 -9.69 3.54
C LYS A 71 -6.51 -8.95 4.13
N GLU A 72 -5.62 -9.70 4.76
CA GLU A 72 -4.42 -9.14 5.36
C GLU A 72 -3.54 -8.41 4.34
N GLN A 73 -3.37 -9.00 3.15
CA GLN A 73 -2.65 -8.38 2.05
C GLN A 73 -3.29 -7.06 1.57
N GLY A 74 -4.61 -6.95 1.62
CA GLY A 74 -5.32 -5.71 1.31
C GLY A 74 -5.01 -4.59 2.29
N LYS A 75 -5.01 -4.91 3.60
CA LYS A 75 -4.66 -3.95 4.66
C LYS A 75 -3.20 -3.49 4.53
N LEU A 76 -2.29 -4.42 4.32
CA LEU A 76 -0.86 -4.14 4.13
C LEU A 76 -0.61 -3.29 2.88
N LEU A 77 -1.31 -3.57 1.79
CA LEU A 77 -1.28 -2.74 0.59
C LEU A 77 -1.73 -1.31 0.90
N LEU A 78 -2.89 -1.13 1.55
CA LEU A 78 -3.40 0.21 1.90
C LEU A 78 -2.42 0.95 2.82
N ALA A 79 -1.79 0.27 3.77
CA ALA A 79 -0.76 0.85 4.63
C ALA A 79 0.46 1.31 3.83
N GLY A 80 0.98 0.47 2.92
CA GLY A 80 2.09 0.82 2.05
C GLY A 80 1.77 2.01 1.13
N LEU A 81 0.58 2.01 0.53
CA LEU A 81 0.12 3.12 -0.32
C LEU A 81 -0.02 4.41 0.48
N ARG A 82 -0.56 4.38 1.70
CA ARG A 82 -0.64 5.54 2.60
C ARG A 82 0.73 6.11 2.88
N HIS A 83 1.69 5.26 3.24
CA HIS A 83 3.06 5.70 3.48
C HIS A 83 3.65 6.42 2.26
N ILE A 84 3.58 5.82 1.07
CA ILE A 84 4.09 6.47 -0.16
C ILE A 84 3.37 7.80 -0.42
N SER A 85 2.05 7.83 -0.21
CA SER A 85 1.22 8.99 -0.48
C SER A 85 1.67 10.23 0.30
N GLU A 86 2.17 10.08 1.53
CA GLU A 86 2.70 11.18 2.35
C GLU A 86 3.91 11.86 1.70
N TYR A 87 4.70 11.13 0.92
CA TYR A 87 5.88 11.67 0.26
C TYR A 87 5.56 12.24 -1.12
N THR A 88 4.44 11.88 -1.73
CA THR A 88 4.10 12.27 -3.10
C THR A 88 2.98 13.31 -3.20
N ARG A 89 2.14 13.46 -2.17
CA ARG A 89 1.04 14.44 -2.15
C ARG A 89 1.55 15.85 -2.41
N ASP A 90 0.85 16.56 -3.30
CA ASP A 90 1.18 17.90 -3.80
C ASP A 90 2.51 18.00 -4.56
N ARG A 91 3.14 16.86 -4.86
CA ARG A 91 4.43 16.75 -5.55
C ARG A 91 4.41 15.69 -6.64
N GLU A 92 3.23 15.28 -7.10
CA GLU A 92 3.04 14.21 -8.08
C GLU A 92 3.70 14.56 -9.41
N SER A 93 3.48 15.78 -9.90
CA SER A 93 4.13 16.26 -11.13
C SER A 93 5.65 16.38 -10.95
N GLN A 94 6.11 16.93 -9.83
CA GLN A 94 7.54 17.15 -9.58
C GLN A 94 8.33 15.83 -9.37
N LYS A 95 7.76 14.87 -8.64
CA LYS A 95 8.45 13.62 -8.27
C LYS A 95 8.19 12.48 -9.24
N LEU A 96 6.99 12.42 -9.80
CA LEU A 96 6.53 11.29 -10.61
C LEU A 96 6.30 11.66 -12.08
N GLY A 97 6.29 12.96 -12.42
CA GLY A 97 6.00 13.41 -13.78
C GLY A 97 4.55 13.14 -14.20
N LEU A 98 3.63 12.98 -13.24
CA LEU A 98 2.25 12.60 -13.50
C LEU A 98 1.29 13.79 -13.43
N GLU A 99 0.27 13.77 -14.29
CA GLU A 99 -0.78 14.78 -14.32
C GLU A 99 -2.17 14.12 -14.22
N LYS A 100 -2.88 14.41 -13.12
CA LYS A 100 -4.31 14.21 -12.87
C LYS A 100 -4.91 12.79 -13.03
N SER A 101 -4.14 11.77 -13.43
CA SER A 101 -4.63 10.39 -13.57
C SER A 101 -4.38 9.54 -12.33
N GLY A 102 -5.45 9.21 -11.59
CA GLY A 102 -5.37 8.38 -10.39
C GLY A 102 -4.84 6.97 -10.65
N VAL A 103 -5.17 6.36 -11.79
CA VAL A 103 -4.65 5.02 -12.12
C VAL A 103 -3.14 5.06 -12.38
N CYS A 104 -2.64 6.06 -13.11
CA CYS A 104 -1.19 6.23 -13.29
C CYS A 104 -0.48 6.52 -11.95
N LEU A 105 -1.12 7.26 -11.04
CA LEU A 105 -0.60 7.49 -9.68
C LEU A 105 -0.44 6.18 -8.91
N LEU A 106 -1.47 5.31 -8.96
CA LEU A 106 -1.42 4.01 -8.32
C LEU A 106 -0.32 3.11 -8.90
N VAL A 107 -0.15 3.11 -10.23
CA VAL A 107 0.96 2.40 -10.89
C VAL A 107 2.30 2.88 -10.36
N ALA A 108 2.52 4.20 -10.27
CA ALA A 108 3.75 4.77 -9.76
C ALA A 108 3.99 4.43 -8.28
N TRP A 109 2.94 4.44 -7.44
CA TRP A 109 3.05 4.06 -6.04
C TRP A 109 3.35 2.57 -5.85
N VAL A 110 2.68 1.68 -6.59
CA VAL A 110 2.96 0.24 -6.56
C VAL A 110 4.40 -0.04 -7.01
N LEU A 111 4.87 0.63 -8.06
CA LEU A 111 6.27 0.56 -8.47
C LEU A 111 7.23 1.07 -7.38
N SER A 112 6.87 2.16 -6.70
CA SER A 112 7.68 2.70 -5.59
C SER A 112 7.78 1.72 -4.43
N LEU A 113 6.69 1.02 -4.10
CA LEU A 113 6.70 -0.05 -3.11
C LEU A 113 7.64 -1.19 -3.53
N ILE A 114 7.52 -1.68 -4.77
CA ILE A 114 8.34 -2.77 -5.35
C ILE A 114 9.82 -2.38 -5.54
N GLN A 115 10.16 -1.11 -5.75
CA GLN A 115 11.55 -0.70 -5.92
C GLN A 115 12.21 -0.37 -4.59
N GLY A 116 11.45 0.19 -3.65
CA GLY A 116 11.96 0.64 -2.35
C GLY A 116 12.19 -0.48 -1.32
N GLY A 117 11.85 -1.74 -1.62
CA GLY A 117 11.88 -2.81 -0.62
C GLY A 117 10.67 -2.82 0.31
N LEU A 118 9.65 -1.99 0.05
CA LEU A 118 8.61 -1.61 1.01
C LEU A 118 7.46 -2.63 1.11
N TRP A 119 7.68 -3.83 0.61
CA TRP A 119 6.82 -4.99 0.86
C TRP A 119 7.29 -5.81 2.06
N ASN A 120 8.50 -5.54 2.55
CA ASN A 120 9.05 -6.13 3.76
C ASN A 120 8.93 -5.12 4.91
N PHE A 121 7.79 -5.11 5.61
CA PHE A 121 7.58 -4.21 6.74
C PHE A 121 8.42 -4.69 7.93
N THR A 122 9.61 -4.11 8.09
CA THR A 122 10.43 -4.30 9.29
C THR A 122 9.90 -3.49 10.46
N ASP A 123 10.27 -3.83 11.70
CA ASP A 123 9.89 -3.06 12.91
C ASP A 123 10.22 -1.57 12.80
N ARG A 124 11.28 -1.21 12.07
CA ARG A 124 11.64 0.19 11.79
C ARG A 124 10.52 0.96 11.10
N TRP A 125 9.79 0.32 10.18
CA TRP A 125 8.64 0.90 9.47
C TRP A 125 7.43 1.12 10.39
N LEU A 126 7.25 0.27 11.40
CA LEU A 126 6.17 0.40 12.39
C LEU A 126 6.50 1.45 13.47
N THR A 127 7.78 1.70 13.74
CA THR A 127 8.23 2.63 14.78
C THR A 127 8.50 4.07 14.33
N ASP A 128 8.80 4.30 13.05
CA ASP A 128 9.17 5.64 12.54
C ASP A 128 7.94 6.53 12.28
N HIS A 129 6.74 5.94 12.27
CA HIS A 129 5.48 6.65 12.00
C HIS A 129 4.58 6.56 13.22
N ARG A 130 4.55 7.66 13.99
CA ARG A 130 3.43 7.99 14.87
C ARG A 130 2.14 7.82 14.03
N ASN A 131 1.40 6.73 14.28
CA ASN A 131 0.05 6.41 13.75
C ASN A 131 -0.06 5.45 12.55
N LEU A 132 0.57 4.27 12.59
CA LEU A 132 -0.02 3.11 11.90
C LEU A 132 -1.10 2.50 12.80
N TYR A 133 -2.35 2.87 12.53
CA TYR A 133 -3.53 2.26 13.15
C TYR A 133 -4.04 1.13 12.26
N VAL A 134 -4.07 -0.09 12.79
CA VAL A 134 -4.88 -1.18 12.25
C VAL A 134 -6.13 -1.24 13.11
N HIS A 135 -7.32 -1.01 12.52
CA HIS A 135 -8.61 -0.96 13.22
C HIS A 135 -8.68 0.04 14.39
N GLY A 136 -8.02 1.21 14.26
CA GLY A 136 -8.00 2.21 15.33
C GLY A 136 -7.18 1.79 16.57
N THR A 137 -6.44 0.68 16.49
CA THR A 137 -5.52 0.25 17.54
C THR A 137 -4.08 0.61 17.15
N PRO A 138 -3.35 1.36 17.99
CA PRO A 138 -1.95 1.64 17.74
C PRO A 138 -1.13 0.36 17.94
N ILE A 139 -0.25 0.06 16.99
CA ILE A 139 0.71 -1.04 17.13
C ILE A 139 1.75 -0.60 18.17
N HIS A 140 1.66 -1.13 19.39
CA HIS A 140 2.62 -0.82 20.45
C HIS A 140 3.90 -1.63 20.27
N TYR A 141 4.99 -0.94 19.92
CA TYR A 141 6.33 -1.49 19.89
C TYR A 141 6.96 -1.52 21.29
N ASP A 142 7.48 -2.68 21.70
CA ASP A 142 8.28 -2.84 22.93
C ASP A 142 9.79 -2.87 22.59
N PRO A 143 10.55 -1.82 22.93
CA PRO A 143 11.98 -1.72 22.63
C PRO A 143 12.85 -2.72 23.38
N SER A 144 12.33 -3.44 24.37
CA SER A 144 13.09 -4.43 25.15
C SER A 144 13.39 -5.73 24.40
N ASN A 145 12.76 -5.94 23.23
CA ASN A 145 12.93 -7.14 22.40
C ASN A 145 14.05 -7.08 21.35
N ARG A 146 14.90 -6.05 21.33
CA ARG A 146 16.03 -5.96 20.37
C ARG A 146 17.05 -7.08 20.58
N THR A 147 17.43 -7.76 19.50
CA THR A 147 18.52 -8.75 19.55
C THR A 147 19.89 -8.07 19.41
N SER A 148 20.94 -8.75 19.85
CA SER A 148 22.32 -8.22 19.88
C SER A 148 22.93 -7.93 18.51
N GLU A 149 22.31 -8.39 17.41
CA GLU A 149 22.71 -8.04 16.04
C GLU A 149 22.21 -6.65 15.60
N GLU A 150 21.32 -6.04 16.38
CA GLU A 150 20.72 -4.71 16.13
C GLU A 150 21.32 -3.61 17.04
N ARG A 151 22.42 -3.89 17.74
CA ARG A 151 23.16 -2.91 18.55
C ARG A 151 24.30 -2.26 17.78
#